data_AF-A0A9J6CF73-F1
#
_entry.id   AF-A0A9J6CF73-F1
#
_cell.length_a   1.000
_cell.length_b   1.000
_cell.length_c   1.000
_cell.angle_alpha   90.00
_cell.angle_beta   90.00
_cell.angle_gamma   90.00
#
_symmetry.space_group_name_H-M   'P 1'
#
loop_
_entity.id
_entity.type
_entity.pdbx_description
1 polymer ?
#
loop_
_entity_poly.entity_id
_entity_poly.type
_entity_poly.pdbx_seq_one_letter_code
_entity_poly.pdbx_strand_id
1 'polypeptide(L)'
;MGEKLSQAATNPSPKHKSKELKNGKANGNGVHYTRHETKYEHIYPQLPEQKSLFITYILWLFGGFFGAHHLYLHRDRHAFVWWCTLGGYFGIGWLFEIFKIPEYVRDANEDPRFIAEFIHKLRTQTKPEFSTIRFLGQIIMSYLFGQLVMIAVPEDVLFGFDWRFLLWTVPFFSALGVWIVGNIGREKGVFWHCLLAAYAIYPLRYFVYDETYWFTGMVFGSALAFEQFSKKWRREAPKRHGPVKRTIIFTTCIMLYLSVWSAYFIFNGKITDSEGDEVPVHEAIKNFLKSPWWTDLKQTFEETWRFAKHHGWYETWKQIIDSIDIDGEQNAYKVLGVNPTSTQSEITRAWRKLSLEFHPDKVKDVKLQRAAQEKFMEIQQAYEVISKIKSKRRSRNKKDGSQDEKIEL
;
A
#
# COMPACT_ATOMS: atom_id res chain seq x y z
N MET A 1 23.83 39.49 67.91
CA MET A 1 24.04 40.64 66.99
C MET A 1 24.38 40.07 65.63
N GLY A 2 23.60 40.12 64.57
CA GLY A 2 22.26 40.65 64.31
C GLY A 2 21.95 40.22 62.87
N GLU A 3 20.75 39.68 62.67
CA GLU A 3 20.23 39.21 61.39
C GLU A 3 20.23 40.30 60.32
N LYS A 4 20.36 39.91 59.05
CA LYS A 4 19.54 40.48 57.98
C LYS A 4 19.37 39.49 56.82
N LEU A 5 18.18 38.89 56.83
CA LEU A 5 17.54 38.11 55.79
C LEU A 5 16.88 39.03 54.73
N SER A 6 16.63 38.43 53.57
CA SER A 6 15.46 38.61 52.70
C SER A 6 15.30 39.90 51.89
N GLN A 7 15.38 39.75 50.56
CA GLN A 7 14.51 40.48 49.63
C GLN A 7 13.83 39.46 48.71
N ALA A 8 12.63 39.02 49.13
CA ALA A 8 11.65 38.37 48.28
C ALA A 8 10.70 39.46 47.74
N ALA A 9 10.68 39.66 46.43
CA ALA A 9 9.70 40.49 45.75
C ALA A 9 8.42 39.67 45.54
N THR A 10 7.37 40.06 46.25
CA THR A 10 6.02 39.50 46.22
C THR A 10 5.23 40.03 45.02
N ASN A 11 4.82 39.14 44.12
CA ASN A 11 3.78 39.44 43.13
C ASN A 11 2.39 39.22 43.75
N PRO A 12 1.42 40.13 43.58
CA PRO A 12 0.11 40.00 44.20
C PRO A 12 -0.81 39.02 43.45
N SER A 13 -1.44 38.14 44.24
CA SER A 13 -2.52 37.23 43.87
C SER A 13 -3.78 37.99 43.38
N PRO A 14 -4.51 37.50 42.36
CA PRO A 14 -5.72 38.15 41.88
C PRO A 14 -6.88 37.92 42.85
N LYS A 15 -7.40 39.03 43.39
CA LYS A 15 -8.56 39.08 44.29
C LYS A 15 -9.82 38.50 43.62
N HIS A 16 -10.37 37.46 44.26
CA HIS A 16 -11.76 37.04 44.11
C HIS A 16 -12.69 38.21 44.47
N LYS A 17 -13.50 38.70 43.54
CA LYS A 17 -14.65 39.57 43.84
C LYS A 17 -15.92 38.77 43.62
N SER A 18 -16.46 38.23 44.71
CA SER A 18 -17.87 37.90 44.84
C SER A 18 -18.69 39.18 44.73
N LYS A 19 -19.66 39.22 43.80
CA LYS A 19 -20.73 40.22 43.81
C LYS A 19 -22.05 39.53 44.09
N GLU A 20 -22.68 40.03 45.14
CA GLU A 20 -24.00 39.68 45.65
C GLU A 20 -25.07 39.73 44.54
N LEU A 21 -25.94 38.72 44.51
CA LEU A 21 -27.23 38.80 43.83
C LEU A 21 -28.14 39.75 44.61
N LYS A 22 -28.52 40.88 44.00
CA LYS A 22 -29.71 41.63 44.40
C LYS A 22 -30.83 41.34 43.39
N ASN A 23 -31.91 40.74 43.92
CA ASN A 23 -33.19 40.56 43.25
C ASN A 23 -33.79 41.94 42.90
N GLY A 24 -34.13 42.15 41.63
CA GLY A 24 -34.77 43.35 41.11
C GLY A 24 -35.73 42.98 39.97
N LYS A 25 -36.99 43.33 40.16
CA LYS A 25 -38.19 43.02 39.38
C LYS A 25 -38.06 43.19 37.86
N ALA A 26 -38.82 42.35 37.15
CA ALA A 26 -39.11 42.42 35.73
C ALA A 26 -39.71 43.79 35.32
N ASN A 27 -39.22 44.34 34.22
CA ASN A 27 -40.05 45.10 33.30
C ASN A 27 -39.45 45.07 31.89
N GLY A 28 -40.30 44.80 30.91
CA GLY A 28 -39.91 44.70 29.51
C GLY A 28 -39.51 46.04 28.92
N ASN A 29 -38.50 46.02 28.05
CA ASN A 29 -38.39 46.85 26.87
C ASN A 29 -37.27 46.30 25.98
N GLY A 30 -37.59 46.11 24.71
CA GLY A 30 -36.69 45.53 23.71
C GLY A 30 -35.42 46.34 23.55
N VAL A 31 -34.29 45.66 23.66
CA VAL A 31 -33.00 46.18 23.20
C VAL A 31 -32.52 45.23 22.12
N HIS A 32 -32.52 45.72 20.88
CA HIS A 32 -31.82 45.09 19.77
C HIS A 32 -30.34 44.95 20.14
N TYR A 33 -29.90 43.73 20.45
CA TYR A 33 -28.48 43.42 20.51
C TYR A 33 -27.95 43.37 19.06
N THR A 34 -27.37 44.48 18.61
CA THR A 34 -26.57 44.50 17.39
C THR A 34 -25.40 43.52 17.54
N ARG A 35 -25.40 42.52 16.67
CA ARG A 35 -24.38 41.49 16.47
C ARG A 35 -22.99 42.12 16.24
N HIS A 36 -22.24 42.29 17.33
CA HIS A 36 -20.80 42.58 17.29
C HIS A 36 -20.02 41.46 18.00
N GLU A 37 -20.28 40.21 17.65
CA GLU A 37 -19.51 39.04 18.12
C GLU A 37 -18.44 38.57 17.12
N THR A 38 -18.30 39.20 15.95
CA THR A 38 -17.44 38.69 14.87
C THR A 38 -15.95 39.05 14.99
N LYS A 39 -15.50 39.75 16.05
CA LYS A 39 -14.11 40.22 16.13
C LYS A 39 -13.17 39.31 16.93
N TYR A 40 -13.69 38.40 17.76
CA TYR A 40 -12.88 37.57 18.66
C TYR A 40 -12.86 36.07 18.31
N GLU A 41 -13.63 35.63 17.31
CA GLU A 41 -13.61 34.25 16.80
C GLU A 41 -12.28 33.83 16.16
N HIS A 42 -11.44 34.79 15.77
CA HIS A 42 -10.16 34.52 15.09
C HIS A 42 -8.98 34.24 16.02
N ILE A 43 -9.15 34.27 17.35
CA ILE A 43 -8.03 34.16 18.30
C ILE A 43 -7.87 32.72 18.86
N TYR A 44 -8.91 31.89 18.78
CA TYR A 44 -8.79 30.47 19.10
C TYR A 44 -8.61 29.66 17.81
N PRO A 45 -7.54 28.85 17.67
CA PRO A 45 -7.49 27.91 16.56
C PRO A 45 -8.72 27.02 16.65
N GLN A 46 -9.57 27.07 15.62
CA GLN A 46 -10.75 26.22 15.57
C GLN A 46 -10.31 24.76 15.68
N LEU A 47 -10.93 24.03 16.60
CA LEU A 47 -10.66 22.61 16.77
C LEU A 47 -10.85 21.90 15.43
N PRO A 48 -10.00 20.90 15.13
CA PRO A 48 -10.09 20.20 13.88
C PRO A 48 -11.41 19.44 13.74
N GLU A 49 -11.80 19.26 12.48
CA GLU A 49 -12.87 18.33 12.11
C GLU A 49 -12.56 16.93 12.68
N GLN A 50 -13.50 16.44 13.50
CA GLN A 50 -13.35 15.19 14.22
C GLN A 50 -13.37 14.00 13.26
N LYS A 51 -12.37 13.13 13.41
CA LYS A 51 -12.18 11.89 12.66
C LYS A 51 -12.75 10.71 13.43
N SER A 52 -13.43 9.83 12.71
CA SER A 52 -14.10 8.66 13.27
C SER A 52 -13.15 7.47 13.35
N LEU A 53 -13.14 6.82 14.51
CA LEU A 53 -12.41 5.57 14.72
C LEU A 53 -12.93 4.46 13.79
N PHE A 54 -14.25 4.36 13.64
CA PHE A 54 -14.88 3.35 12.80
C PHE A 54 -14.51 3.52 11.32
N ILE A 55 -14.61 4.74 10.79
CA ILE A 55 -14.20 5.04 9.40
C ILE A 55 -12.71 4.73 9.21
N THR A 56 -11.88 5.04 10.20
CA THR A 56 -10.44 4.75 10.15
C THR A 56 -10.18 3.25 10.02
N TYR A 57 -10.91 2.39 10.75
CA TYR A 57 -10.77 0.93 10.61
C TYR A 57 -11.30 0.40 9.27
N ILE A 58 -12.40 0.95 8.73
CA ILE A 58 -12.86 0.60 7.37
C ILE A 58 -11.77 0.94 6.34
N LEU A 59 -11.22 2.15 6.41
CA LEU A 59 -10.16 2.57 5.50
C LEU A 59 -8.89 1.74 5.68
N TRP A 60 -8.58 1.30 6.89
CA TRP A 60 -7.47 0.38 7.16
C TRP A 60 -7.71 -1.02 6.58
N LEU A 61 -8.94 -1.54 6.63
CA LEU A 61 -9.24 -2.88 6.11
C LEU A 61 -9.17 -2.92 4.58
N PHE A 62 -9.79 -1.95 3.89
CA PHE A 62 -9.91 -1.98 2.43
C PHE A 62 -8.81 -1.18 1.70
N GLY A 63 -8.27 -0.15 2.34
CA GLY A 63 -7.25 0.74 1.76
C GLY A 63 -5.98 0.85 2.61
N GLY A 64 -5.85 0.06 3.69
CA GLY A 64 -4.75 0.20 4.63
C GLY A 64 -3.42 -0.25 4.04
N PHE A 65 -3.42 -1.19 3.11
CA PHE A 65 -2.22 -1.59 2.36
C PHE A 65 -1.58 -0.41 1.60
N PHE A 66 -2.39 0.60 1.30
CA PHE A 66 -2.01 1.80 0.57
C PHE A 66 -2.01 3.07 1.45
N GLY A 67 -2.22 2.92 2.76
CA GLY A 67 -2.21 4.03 3.71
C GLY A 67 -3.43 4.96 3.66
N ALA A 68 -4.58 4.50 3.17
CA ALA A 68 -5.79 5.33 3.05
C ALA A 68 -6.25 5.90 4.40
N HIS A 69 -6.16 5.12 5.48
CA HIS A 69 -6.45 5.57 6.84
C HIS A 69 -5.49 6.66 7.31
N HIS A 70 -4.22 6.64 6.92
CA HIS A 70 -3.27 7.72 7.23
C HIS A 70 -3.61 9.02 6.49
N LEU A 71 -4.06 8.93 5.24
CA LEU A 71 -4.56 10.11 4.53
C LEU A 71 -5.81 10.68 5.21
N TYR A 72 -6.73 9.84 5.67
CA TYR A 72 -7.89 10.32 6.44
C TYR A 72 -7.49 11.05 7.73
N LEU A 73 -6.45 10.56 8.41
CA LEU A 73 -5.93 11.13 9.66
C LEU A 73 -4.92 12.28 9.47
N HIS A 74 -4.74 12.79 8.24
CA HIS A 74 -3.76 13.86 7.91
C HIS A 74 -2.30 13.49 8.22
N ARG A 75 -1.96 12.21 8.12
CA ARG A 75 -0.60 11.66 8.31
C ARG A 75 0.06 11.36 6.97
N ASP A 76 0.19 12.37 6.11
CA ASP A 76 0.62 12.24 4.69
C ASP A 76 1.93 11.48 4.51
N ARG A 77 2.95 11.78 5.33
CA ARG A 77 4.24 11.08 5.28
C ARG A 77 4.11 9.61 5.62
N HIS A 78 3.22 9.28 6.55
CA HIS A 78 2.98 7.91 6.96
C HIS A 78 2.26 7.14 5.85
N ALA A 79 1.25 7.76 5.23
CA ALA A 79 0.58 7.21 4.05
C ALA A 79 1.57 6.93 2.92
N PHE A 80 2.50 7.85 2.65
CA PHE A 80 3.49 7.70 1.59
C PHE A 80 4.45 6.53 1.87
N VAL A 81 4.91 6.38 3.11
CA VAL A 81 5.71 5.22 3.52
C VAL A 81 4.94 3.90 3.33
N TRP A 82 3.64 3.87 3.68
CA TRP A 82 2.80 2.70 3.50
C TRP A 82 2.63 2.34 2.03
N TRP A 83 2.47 3.35 1.17
CA TRP A 83 2.38 3.17 -0.27
C TRP A 83 3.68 2.59 -0.85
N CYS A 84 4.83 3.16 -0.49
CA CYS A 84 6.14 2.68 -0.97
C CYS A 84 6.46 1.25 -0.52
N THR A 85 5.95 0.84 0.65
CA THR A 85 6.33 -0.43 1.31
C THR A 85 5.23 -1.49 1.29
N LEU A 86 4.14 -1.26 0.54
CA LEU A 86 3.03 -2.21 0.41
C LEU A 86 2.45 -2.60 1.78
N GLY A 87 1.84 -1.63 2.46
CA GLY A 87 1.16 -1.85 3.74
C GLY A 87 2.10 -1.83 4.95
N GLY A 88 3.18 -1.06 4.88
CA GLY A 88 4.15 -0.95 5.97
C GLY A 88 5.02 -2.20 6.05
N TYR A 89 5.82 -2.44 5.02
CA TYR A 89 6.75 -3.58 4.92
C TYR A 89 6.03 -4.91 4.67
N PHE A 90 5.45 -5.03 3.47
CA PHE A 90 4.75 -6.24 3.00
C PHE A 90 3.64 -6.70 3.96
N GLY A 91 2.86 -5.73 4.47
CA GLY A 91 1.70 -5.98 5.33
C GLY A 91 1.98 -6.20 6.82
N ILE A 92 3.25 -6.28 7.27
CA ILE A 92 3.56 -6.44 8.70
C ILE A 92 3.12 -5.21 9.50
N GLY A 93 3.47 -4.02 9.02
CA GLY A 93 3.07 -2.76 9.62
C GLY A 93 1.56 -2.60 9.67
N TRP A 94 0.87 -2.94 8.57
CA TRP A 94 -0.58 -2.96 8.49
C TRP A 94 -1.22 -3.81 9.61
N LEU A 95 -0.66 -4.98 9.94
CA LEU A 95 -1.15 -5.80 11.06
C LEU A 95 -0.96 -5.13 12.42
N PHE A 96 0.23 -4.60 12.70
CA PHE A 96 0.53 -3.97 13.99
C PHE A 96 -0.23 -2.65 14.22
N GLU A 97 -0.67 -2.00 13.15
CA GLU A 97 -1.38 -0.74 13.23
C GLU A 97 -2.78 -0.83 13.84
N ILE A 98 -3.38 -2.02 13.89
CA ILE A 98 -4.69 -2.21 14.54
C ILE A 98 -4.69 -1.66 15.98
N PHE A 99 -3.56 -1.78 16.68
CA PHE A 99 -3.36 -1.29 18.04
C PHE A 99 -3.02 0.20 18.13
N LYS A 100 -2.50 0.79 17.05
CA LYS A 100 -2.06 2.19 17.00
C LYS A 100 -3.11 3.16 16.46
N ILE A 101 -4.06 2.67 15.66
CA ILE A 101 -5.17 3.46 15.12
C ILE A 101 -5.90 4.30 16.18
N PRO A 102 -6.25 3.78 17.38
CA PRO A 102 -6.92 4.60 18.40
C PRO A 102 -6.10 5.81 18.85
N GLU A 103 -4.78 5.64 18.98
CA GLU A 103 -3.85 6.71 19.34
C GLU A 103 -3.76 7.74 18.19
N TYR A 104 -3.72 7.28 16.93
CA TYR A 104 -3.67 8.16 15.77
C TYR A 104 -4.94 8.99 15.58
N VAL A 105 -6.12 8.41 15.86
CA VAL A 105 -7.39 9.13 15.82
C VAL A 105 -7.43 10.21 16.90
N ARG A 106 -6.99 9.90 18.12
CA ARG A 106 -6.90 10.90 19.21
C ARG A 106 -5.94 12.04 18.87
N ASP A 107 -4.79 11.74 18.28
CA ASP A 107 -3.83 12.74 17.80
C ASP A 107 -4.44 13.62 16.70
N ALA A 108 -5.13 13.01 15.73
CA ALA A 108 -5.79 13.73 14.63
C ALA A 108 -6.94 14.62 15.12
N ASN A 109 -7.63 14.22 16.20
CA ASN A 109 -8.75 14.94 16.78
C ASN A 109 -8.35 15.98 17.82
N GLU A 110 -7.05 16.06 18.16
CA GLU A 110 -6.53 16.89 19.24
C GLU A 110 -7.26 16.63 20.57
N ASP A 111 -7.50 15.34 20.86
CA ASP A 111 -8.23 14.91 22.05
C ASP A 111 -7.57 15.46 23.33
N PRO A 112 -8.35 16.04 24.27
CA PRO A 112 -7.79 16.66 25.48
C PRO A 112 -6.92 15.73 26.32
N ARG A 113 -7.23 14.42 26.39
CA ARG A 113 -6.43 13.46 27.15
C ARG A 113 -5.10 13.21 26.45
N PHE A 114 -5.13 13.00 25.14
CA PHE A 114 -3.91 12.85 24.34
C PHE A 114 -3.01 14.08 24.43
N ILE A 115 -3.57 15.29 24.34
CA ILE A 115 -2.82 16.53 24.46
C ILE A 115 -2.24 16.70 25.88
N ALA A 116 -2.99 16.36 26.93
CA ALA A 116 -2.48 16.40 28.30
C ALA A 116 -1.29 15.44 28.51
N GLU A 117 -1.39 14.21 28.01
CA GLU A 117 -0.31 13.23 28.03
C GLU A 117 0.91 13.71 27.22
N PHE A 118 0.67 14.29 26.04
CA PHE A 118 1.73 14.85 25.22
C PHE A 118 2.44 16.03 25.90
N ILE A 119 1.69 16.94 26.52
CA ILE A 119 2.24 18.06 27.30
C ILE A 119 3.05 17.55 28.49
N HIS A 120 2.59 16.49 29.16
CA HIS A 120 3.36 15.85 30.23
C HIS A 120 4.71 15.35 29.71
N LYS A 121 4.74 14.63 28.57
CA LYS A 121 5.99 14.20 27.92
C LYS A 121 6.90 15.37 27.54
N LEU A 122 6.33 16.47 27.01
CA LEU A 122 7.10 17.67 26.68
C LEU A 122 7.76 18.34 27.89
N ARG A 123 7.15 18.22 29.08
CA ARG A 123 7.67 18.79 30.33
C ARG A 123 8.75 17.92 30.96
N THR A 124 8.63 16.60 30.85
CA THR A 124 9.60 15.65 31.42
C THR A 124 10.80 15.41 30.50
N GLN A 125 10.62 15.54 29.18
CA GLN A 125 11.62 15.15 28.19
C GLN A 125 11.94 16.28 27.20
N THR A 126 13.20 16.70 27.18
CA THR A 126 13.69 17.74 26.26
C THR A 126 13.78 17.25 24.81
N LYS A 127 14.04 15.95 24.61
CA LYS A 127 14.09 15.27 23.30
C LYS A 127 13.18 14.03 23.29
N PRO A 128 12.65 13.63 22.12
CA PRO A 128 11.90 12.38 22.00
C PRO A 128 12.75 11.16 22.33
N GLU A 129 12.14 10.18 23.00
CA GLU A 129 12.76 8.89 23.29
C GLU A 129 13.19 8.15 22.02
N PHE A 130 14.16 7.25 22.15
CA PHE A 130 14.51 6.34 21.06
C PHE A 130 13.40 5.32 20.87
N SER A 131 12.89 5.21 19.64
CA SER A 131 11.86 4.24 19.29
C SER A 131 12.40 3.24 18.30
N THR A 132 12.52 1.98 18.72
CA THR A 132 13.03 0.88 17.88
C THR A 132 12.23 0.74 16.59
N ILE A 133 10.89 0.86 16.66
CA ILE A 133 10.00 0.75 15.49
C ILE A 133 10.30 1.86 14.48
N ARG A 134 10.52 3.09 14.96
CA ARG A 134 10.81 4.24 14.08
C ARG A 134 12.20 4.16 13.50
N PHE A 135 13.19 3.78 14.30
CA PHE A 135 14.56 3.59 13.85
C PHE A 135 14.67 2.48 12.80
N LEU A 136 14.00 1.34 13.03
CA LEU A 136 13.90 0.28 12.04
C LEU A 136 13.21 0.80 10.76
N GLY A 137 12.13 1.57 10.90
CA GLY A 137 11.47 2.18 9.76
C GLY A 137 12.37 3.16 8.98
N GLN A 138 13.21 3.94 9.66
CA GLN A 138 14.20 4.81 9.03
C GLN A 138 15.22 3.99 8.22
N ILE A 139 15.74 2.91 8.80
CA ILE A 139 16.68 2.00 8.13
C ILE A 139 16.03 1.40 6.88
N ILE A 140 14.82 0.85 6.99
CA ILE A 140 14.19 0.18 5.86
C ILE A 140 13.86 1.18 4.75
N MET A 141 13.31 2.35 5.07
CA MET A 141 13.01 3.36 4.05
C MET A 141 14.28 3.94 3.40
N SER A 142 15.34 4.12 4.19
CA SER A 142 16.65 4.55 3.71
C SER A 142 17.26 3.53 2.75
N TYR A 143 17.20 2.25 3.13
CA TYR A 143 17.63 1.14 2.29
C TYR A 143 16.82 1.09 1.00
N LEU A 144 15.48 1.10 1.10
CA LEU A 144 14.58 1.06 -0.05
C LEU A 144 14.89 2.15 -1.07
N PHE A 145 15.03 3.41 -0.62
CA PHE A 145 15.25 4.53 -1.53
C PHE A 145 16.67 4.56 -2.10
N GLY A 146 17.68 4.26 -1.28
CA GLY A 146 19.06 4.17 -1.76
C GLY A 146 19.25 3.01 -2.75
N GLN A 147 18.71 1.83 -2.43
CA GLN A 147 18.80 0.64 -3.26
C GLN A 147 18.05 0.85 -4.58
N LEU A 148 16.86 1.44 -4.54
CA LEU A 148 16.06 1.71 -5.74
C LEU A 148 16.82 2.58 -6.74
N VAL A 149 17.54 3.61 -6.28
CA VAL A 149 18.38 4.42 -7.16
C VAL A 149 19.57 3.62 -7.69
N MET A 150 20.23 2.84 -6.83
CA MET A 150 21.37 2.02 -7.23
C MET A 150 21.01 1.03 -8.33
N ILE A 151 19.89 0.31 -8.18
CA ILE A 151 19.43 -0.65 -9.18
C ILE A 151 18.82 0.02 -10.42
N ALA A 152 18.32 1.26 -10.31
CA ALA A 152 17.73 1.96 -11.45
C ALA A 152 18.78 2.59 -12.38
N VAL A 153 20.01 2.79 -11.89
CA VAL A 153 21.10 3.31 -12.72
C VAL A 153 21.57 2.20 -13.69
N PRO A 154 21.61 2.46 -15.01
CA PRO A 154 22.15 1.52 -15.98
C PRO A 154 23.62 1.22 -15.75
N GLU A 155 24.01 -0.06 -15.83
CA GLU A 155 25.42 -0.45 -15.73
C GLU A 155 26.19 -0.15 -17.01
N ASP A 156 25.54 -0.25 -18.17
CA ASP A 156 26.13 -0.07 -19.49
C ASP A 156 26.02 1.37 -20.01
N VAL A 157 26.87 1.71 -20.97
CA VAL A 157 26.82 2.99 -21.69
C VAL A 157 25.56 3.02 -22.55
N LEU A 158 24.54 3.75 -22.09
CA LEU A 158 23.30 3.96 -22.83
C LEU A 158 23.33 5.32 -23.53
N PHE A 159 22.97 5.31 -24.83
CA PHE A 159 22.95 6.50 -25.68
C PHE A 159 24.31 7.23 -25.78
N GLY A 160 25.42 6.51 -25.59
CA GLY A 160 26.77 7.10 -25.60
C GLY A 160 27.16 7.83 -24.30
N PHE A 161 26.33 7.76 -23.25
CA PHE A 161 26.62 8.34 -21.94
C PHE A 161 26.76 7.25 -20.86
N ASP A 162 27.76 7.43 -19.99
CA ASP A 162 27.87 6.64 -18.77
C ASP A 162 26.99 7.27 -17.68
N TRP A 163 25.92 6.57 -17.30
CA TRP A 163 24.94 7.03 -16.30
C TRP A 163 25.38 6.78 -14.85
N ARG A 164 26.53 6.13 -14.62
CA ARG A 164 27.02 5.79 -13.27
C ARG A 164 27.29 7.01 -12.39
N PHE A 165 27.45 8.21 -12.97
CA PHE A 165 27.54 9.44 -12.18
C PHE A 165 26.31 9.68 -11.29
N LEU A 166 25.13 9.15 -11.66
CA LEU A 166 23.91 9.24 -10.87
C LEU A 166 24.02 8.50 -9.53
N LEU A 167 24.98 7.58 -9.36
CA LEU A 167 25.23 6.90 -8.08
C LEU A 167 25.61 7.87 -6.96
N TRP A 168 26.14 9.06 -7.29
CA TRP A 168 26.38 10.13 -6.32
C TRP A 168 25.10 10.70 -5.67
N THR A 169 23.92 10.38 -6.22
CA THR A 169 22.63 10.74 -5.63
C THR A 169 22.12 9.70 -4.62
N VAL A 170 22.71 8.50 -4.56
CA VAL A 170 22.30 7.43 -3.62
C VAL A 170 22.29 7.90 -2.15
N PRO A 171 23.30 8.60 -1.63
CA PRO A 171 23.27 9.11 -0.25
C PRO A 171 22.13 10.09 0.01
N PHE A 172 21.76 10.92 -0.99
CA PHE A 172 20.66 11.87 -0.88
C PHE A 172 19.32 11.13 -0.71
N PHE A 173 19.04 10.13 -1.55
CA PHE A 173 17.78 9.38 -1.48
C PHE A 173 17.71 8.47 -0.25
N SER A 174 18.84 7.89 0.17
CA SER A 174 18.94 7.18 1.45
C SER A 174 18.63 8.10 2.64
N ALA A 175 19.26 9.27 2.72
CA ALA A 175 18.96 10.27 3.75
C ALA A 175 17.52 10.78 3.70
N LEU A 176 16.92 10.87 2.51
CA LEU A 176 15.52 11.26 2.35
C LEU A 176 14.58 10.23 2.99
N GLY A 177 14.87 8.93 2.83
CA GLY A 177 14.14 7.84 3.49
C GLY A 177 14.17 7.97 5.02
N VAL A 178 15.36 8.19 5.61
CA VAL A 178 15.51 8.45 7.05
C VAL A 178 14.68 9.65 7.49
N TRP A 179 14.82 10.77 6.77
CA TRP A 179 14.17 12.03 7.14
C TRP A 179 12.64 11.94 7.06
N ILE A 180 12.08 11.27 6.05
CA ILE A 180 10.63 11.11 5.92
C ILE A 180 10.06 10.39 7.15
N VAL A 181 10.62 9.25 7.53
CA VAL A 181 10.17 8.45 8.68
C VAL A 181 10.39 9.19 10.00
N GLY A 182 11.57 9.79 10.17
CA GLY A 182 11.91 10.57 11.35
C GLY A 182 11.00 11.77 11.61
N ASN A 183 10.30 12.27 10.58
CA ASN A 183 9.39 13.41 10.71
C ASN A 183 7.89 13.04 10.63
N ILE A 184 7.52 11.79 10.92
CA ILE A 184 6.13 11.35 11.05
C ILE A 184 5.53 11.82 12.40
N GLY A 185 4.27 12.24 12.42
CA GLY A 185 3.55 12.59 13.66
C GLY A 185 4.13 13.79 14.43
N ARG A 186 4.22 13.65 15.76
CA ARG A 186 4.65 14.70 16.70
C ARG A 186 6.17 14.83 16.87
N GLU A 187 6.95 14.22 15.98
CA GLU A 187 8.40 14.36 15.92
C GLU A 187 8.80 15.13 14.66
N LYS A 188 9.89 15.89 14.77
CA LYS A 188 10.50 16.60 13.64
C LYS A 188 12.03 16.57 13.76
N GLY A 189 12.70 16.59 12.63
CA GLY A 189 14.14 16.71 12.54
C GLY A 189 14.57 17.39 11.25
N VAL A 190 15.76 17.96 11.28
CA VAL A 190 16.35 18.60 10.09
C VAL A 190 16.93 17.54 9.15
N PHE A 191 16.92 17.82 7.85
CA PHE A 191 17.39 16.89 6.82
C PHE A 191 18.92 16.81 6.73
N TRP A 192 19.63 17.89 7.03
CA TRP A 192 21.04 17.99 6.69
C TRP A 192 21.95 17.06 7.52
N HIS A 193 21.64 16.71 8.78
CA HIS A 193 22.53 15.84 9.57
C HIS A 193 22.59 14.42 8.99
N CYS A 194 21.43 13.85 8.61
CA CYS A 194 21.40 12.52 8.00
C CYS A 194 21.99 12.55 6.58
N LEU A 195 21.80 13.65 5.85
CA LEU A 195 22.45 13.87 4.56
C LEU A 195 23.98 13.90 4.68
N LEU A 196 24.49 14.71 5.61
CA LEU A 196 25.93 14.84 5.85
C LEU A 196 26.55 13.51 6.27
N ALA A 197 25.89 12.77 7.17
CA ALA A 197 26.35 11.45 7.58
C ALA A 197 26.37 10.44 6.42
N ALA A 198 25.33 10.44 5.58
CA ALA A 198 25.29 9.57 4.40
C ALA A 198 26.45 9.89 3.43
N TYR A 199 26.69 11.17 3.12
CA TYR A 199 27.80 11.57 2.24
C TYR A 199 29.18 11.38 2.87
N ALA A 200 29.31 11.47 4.20
CA ALA A 200 30.57 11.22 4.89
C ALA A 200 30.98 9.74 4.82
N ILE A 201 30.00 8.82 4.81
CA ILE A 201 30.24 7.37 4.76
C ILE A 201 30.33 6.87 3.31
N TYR A 202 29.68 7.53 2.36
CA TYR A 202 29.65 7.09 0.95
C TYR A 202 31.03 6.78 0.31
N PRO A 203 32.12 7.55 0.57
CA PRO A 203 33.45 7.21 0.06
C PRO A 203 33.96 5.81 0.48
N LEU A 204 33.40 5.21 1.53
CA LEU A 204 33.72 3.84 1.97
C LEU A 204 33.46 2.81 0.86
N ARG A 205 32.58 3.11 -0.10
CA ARG A 205 32.35 2.29 -1.31
C ARG A 205 33.64 1.98 -2.09
N TYR A 206 34.63 2.86 -2.07
CA TYR A 206 35.90 2.64 -2.78
C TYR A 206 36.90 1.80 -1.99
N PHE A 207 36.68 1.62 -0.69
CA PHE A 207 37.58 0.88 0.21
C PHE A 207 37.02 -0.49 0.59
N VAL A 208 35.70 -0.65 0.56
CA VAL A 208 35.00 -1.89 0.91
C VAL A 208 34.41 -2.49 -0.36
N TYR A 209 34.96 -3.62 -0.80
CA TYR A 209 34.59 -4.29 -2.04
C TYR A 209 33.16 -4.86 -2.03
N ASP A 210 32.60 -5.16 -0.85
CA ASP A 210 31.23 -5.67 -0.73
C ASP A 210 30.24 -4.51 -0.66
N GLU A 211 29.29 -4.50 -1.59
CA GLU A 211 28.27 -3.45 -1.68
C GLU A 211 27.39 -3.36 -0.43
N THR A 212 27.17 -4.49 0.22
CA THR A 212 26.32 -4.63 1.39
C THR A 212 26.87 -3.84 2.58
N TYR A 213 28.18 -3.90 2.82
CA TYR A 213 28.77 -3.34 4.03
C TYR A 213 28.83 -1.82 4.00
N TRP A 214 29.30 -1.21 2.91
CA TRP A 214 29.34 0.25 2.82
C TRP A 214 27.93 0.83 2.79
N PHE A 215 27.00 0.18 2.10
CA PHE A 215 25.62 0.65 1.99
C PHE A 215 24.89 0.55 3.34
N THR A 216 25.02 -0.57 4.03
CA THR A 216 24.48 -0.75 5.38
C THR A 216 25.10 0.25 6.36
N GLY A 217 26.42 0.43 6.34
CA GLY A 217 27.11 1.43 7.17
C GLY A 217 26.57 2.85 6.94
N MET A 218 26.36 3.23 5.69
CA MET A 218 25.79 4.53 5.32
C MET A 218 24.35 4.69 5.83
N VAL A 219 23.50 3.68 5.63
CA VAL A 219 22.10 3.68 6.10
C VAL A 219 22.03 3.83 7.63
N PHE A 220 22.81 3.02 8.37
CA PHE A 220 22.87 3.08 9.83
C PHE A 220 23.44 4.41 10.32
N GLY A 221 24.54 4.89 9.75
CA GLY A 221 25.15 6.17 10.14
C GLY A 221 24.21 7.35 9.90
N SER A 222 23.49 7.35 8.78
CA SER A 222 22.47 8.35 8.46
C SER A 222 21.31 8.35 9.47
N ALA A 223 20.78 7.17 9.81
CA ALA A 223 19.71 7.02 10.80
C ALA A 223 20.17 7.44 12.22
N LEU A 224 21.35 7.01 12.66
CA LEU A 224 21.93 7.40 13.95
C LEU A 224 22.18 8.91 14.05
N ALA A 225 22.67 9.53 12.98
CA ALA A 225 22.87 10.98 12.94
C ALA A 225 21.53 11.74 13.06
N PHE A 226 20.46 11.23 12.46
CA PHE A 226 19.12 11.80 12.63
C PHE A 226 18.66 11.70 14.09
N GLU A 227 18.74 10.51 14.68
CA GLU A 227 18.28 10.23 16.04
C GLU A 227 19.04 11.06 17.09
N GLN A 228 20.36 11.18 16.94
CA GLN A 228 21.21 11.85 17.92
C GLN A 228 21.13 13.38 17.84
N PHE A 229 21.20 13.92 16.61
CA PHE A 229 21.40 15.36 16.39
C PHE A 229 20.17 16.09 15.86
N SER A 230 19.31 15.44 15.07
CA SER A 230 18.19 16.11 14.41
C SER A 230 16.88 16.05 15.19
N LYS A 231 16.61 14.93 15.85
CA LYS A 231 15.30 14.61 16.42
C LYS A 231 14.87 15.57 17.53
N LYS A 232 13.68 16.16 17.38
CA LYS A 232 13.05 17.12 18.31
C LYS A 232 11.54 16.93 18.33
N TRP A 233 10.91 17.32 19.44
CA TRP A 233 9.45 17.34 19.53
C TRP A 233 8.83 18.42 18.62
N ARG A 234 7.71 18.09 17.98
CA ARG A 234 6.83 19.03 17.29
C ARG A 234 5.83 19.60 18.29
N ARG A 235 6.09 20.81 18.77
CA ARG A 235 5.26 21.50 19.78
C ARG A 235 3.93 22.00 19.23
N GLU A 236 3.90 22.36 17.95
CA GLU A 236 2.70 22.88 17.27
C GLU A 236 1.92 21.75 16.60
N ALA A 237 0.60 21.95 16.46
CA ALA A 237 -0.22 21.08 15.64
C ALA A 237 0.31 21.06 14.18
N PRO A 238 0.34 19.88 13.51
CA PRO A 238 0.66 19.81 12.10
C PRO A 238 -0.26 20.72 11.29
N LYS A 239 0.29 21.49 10.36
CA LYS A 239 -0.52 22.30 9.43
C LYS A 239 -1.37 21.38 8.57
N ARG A 240 -2.69 21.53 8.63
CA ARG A 240 -3.64 20.74 7.83
C ARG A 240 -3.85 21.45 6.51
N HIS A 241 -3.42 20.83 5.42
CA HIS A 241 -3.68 21.33 4.07
C HIS A 241 -5.02 20.80 3.56
N GLY A 242 -5.65 21.56 2.65
CA GLY A 242 -6.88 21.11 2.00
C GLY A 242 -6.67 19.82 1.18
N PRO A 243 -7.74 19.04 0.93
CA PRO A 243 -7.64 17.73 0.30
C PRO A 243 -6.98 17.80 -1.09
N VAL A 244 -7.31 18.80 -1.90
CA VAL A 244 -6.73 18.97 -3.25
C VAL A 244 -5.21 19.10 -3.22
N LYS A 245 -4.68 19.99 -2.36
CA LYS A 245 -3.23 20.19 -2.23
C LYS A 245 -2.53 18.91 -1.77
N ARG A 246 -3.13 18.20 -0.82
CA ARG A 246 -2.58 16.94 -0.29
C ARG A 246 -2.56 15.85 -1.35
N THR A 247 -3.65 15.70 -2.11
CA THR A 247 -3.73 14.75 -3.22
C THR A 247 -2.68 15.06 -4.28
N ILE A 248 -2.50 16.32 -4.69
CA ILE A 248 -1.49 16.72 -5.68
C ILE A 248 -0.07 16.36 -5.19
N ILE A 249 0.26 16.69 -3.95
CA ILE A 249 1.58 16.38 -3.37
C ILE A 249 1.78 14.86 -3.33
N PHE A 250 0.78 14.13 -2.83
CA PHE A 250 0.84 12.67 -2.69
C PHE A 250 0.98 11.96 -4.04
N THR A 251 0.17 12.32 -5.04
CA THR A 251 0.24 11.74 -6.38
C THR A 251 1.57 12.08 -7.05
N THR A 252 2.08 13.29 -6.89
CA THR A 252 3.39 13.69 -7.42
C THR A 252 4.51 12.85 -6.80
N CYS A 253 4.51 12.67 -5.47
CA CYS A 253 5.48 11.80 -4.80
C CYS A 253 5.40 10.34 -5.29
N ILE A 254 4.19 9.82 -5.51
CA ILE A 254 3.99 8.47 -6.06
C ILE A 254 4.51 8.38 -7.50
N MET A 255 4.21 9.36 -8.35
CA MET A 255 4.69 9.37 -9.73
C MET A 255 6.21 9.40 -9.78
N LEU A 256 6.86 10.19 -8.93
CA LEU A 256 8.32 10.21 -8.82
C LEU A 256 8.86 8.83 -8.38
N TYR A 257 8.27 8.22 -7.35
CA TYR A 257 8.68 6.90 -6.89
C TYR A 257 8.52 5.83 -7.98
N LEU A 258 7.37 5.80 -8.66
CA LEU A 258 7.11 4.86 -9.74
C LEU A 258 8.02 5.10 -10.95
N SER A 259 8.40 6.35 -11.22
CA SER A 259 9.32 6.66 -12.33
C SER A 259 10.70 6.01 -12.15
N VAL A 260 11.20 5.91 -10.91
CA VAL A 260 12.48 5.24 -10.63
C VAL A 260 12.34 3.72 -10.77
N TRP A 261 11.22 3.14 -10.30
CA TRP A 261 10.90 1.73 -10.57
C TRP A 261 10.79 1.44 -12.07
N SER A 262 10.10 2.30 -12.83
CA SER A 262 9.99 2.16 -14.27
C SER A 262 11.35 2.26 -14.95
N ALA A 263 12.23 3.15 -14.50
CA ALA A 263 13.61 3.22 -15.01
C ALA A 263 14.35 1.89 -14.79
N TYR A 264 14.26 1.29 -13.60
CA TYR A 264 14.82 -0.04 -13.35
C TYR A 264 14.28 -1.09 -14.32
N PHE A 265 12.95 -1.22 -14.43
CA PHE A 265 12.35 -2.24 -15.31
C PHE A 265 12.68 -2.02 -16.77
N ILE A 266 12.76 -0.77 -17.23
CA ILE A 266 13.04 -0.45 -18.63
C ILE A 266 14.51 -0.71 -18.95
N PHE A 267 15.45 -0.26 -18.12
CA PHE A 267 16.88 -0.29 -18.47
C PHE A 267 17.61 -1.54 -18.00
N ASN A 268 17.22 -2.11 -16.86
CA ASN A 268 17.93 -3.22 -16.23
C ASN A 268 17.08 -4.50 -16.12
N GLY A 269 15.78 -4.42 -16.44
CA GLY A 269 14.90 -5.58 -16.45
C GLY A 269 15.22 -6.50 -17.64
N LYS A 270 15.35 -7.81 -17.37
CA LYS A 270 15.49 -8.86 -18.38
C LYS A 270 14.41 -9.92 -18.19
N ILE A 271 13.88 -10.44 -19.29
CA ILE A 271 12.89 -11.52 -19.30
C ILE A 271 13.51 -12.70 -20.03
N THR A 272 13.37 -13.90 -19.47
CA THR A 272 13.80 -15.14 -20.12
C THR A 272 12.72 -15.61 -21.10
N ASP A 273 13.09 -15.83 -22.34
CA ASP A 273 12.21 -16.49 -23.32
C ASP A 273 12.05 -17.98 -22.98
N SER A 274 11.04 -18.61 -23.57
CA SER A 274 10.79 -20.05 -23.61
C SER A 274 11.98 -20.90 -24.07
N GLU A 275 12.90 -20.34 -24.86
CA GLU A 275 14.15 -20.97 -25.28
C GLU A 275 15.31 -20.76 -24.28
N GLY A 276 15.10 -19.93 -23.25
CA GLY A 276 16.08 -19.64 -22.20
C GLY A 276 16.92 -18.39 -22.44
N ASP A 277 16.70 -17.66 -23.54
CA ASP A 277 17.45 -16.44 -23.85
C ASP A 277 16.97 -15.23 -23.03
N GLU A 278 17.90 -14.43 -22.51
CA GLU A 278 17.60 -13.20 -21.78
C GLU A 278 17.39 -12.02 -22.74
N VAL A 279 16.16 -11.52 -22.83
CA VAL A 279 15.82 -10.33 -23.63
C VAL A 279 15.55 -9.15 -22.71
N PRO A 280 16.11 -7.96 -22.96
CA PRO A 280 15.79 -6.76 -22.21
C PRO A 280 14.28 -6.44 -22.28
N VAL A 281 13.69 -6.06 -21.15
CA VAL A 281 12.25 -5.78 -21.02
C VAL A 281 11.78 -4.75 -22.04
N HIS A 282 12.57 -3.70 -22.30
CA HIS A 282 12.20 -2.68 -23.27
C HIS A 282 12.08 -3.24 -24.71
N GLU A 283 12.90 -4.23 -25.08
CA GLU A 283 12.81 -4.90 -26.37
C GLU A 283 11.64 -5.89 -26.39
N ALA A 284 11.46 -6.65 -25.31
CA ALA A 284 10.34 -7.56 -25.15
C ALA A 284 9.00 -6.83 -25.28
N ILE A 285 8.82 -5.67 -24.62
CA ILE A 285 7.62 -4.84 -24.75
C ILE A 285 7.45 -4.36 -26.19
N LYS A 286 8.51 -3.89 -26.84
CA LYS A 286 8.45 -3.41 -28.22
C LYS A 286 8.07 -4.52 -29.20
N ASN A 287 8.62 -5.72 -29.02
CA ASN A 287 8.32 -6.89 -29.84
C ASN A 287 6.90 -7.40 -29.59
N PHE A 288 6.47 -7.44 -28.32
CA PHE A 288 5.11 -7.78 -27.92
C PHE A 288 4.07 -6.83 -28.53
N LEU A 289 4.29 -5.52 -28.46
CA LEU A 289 3.38 -4.52 -29.07
C LEU A 289 3.36 -4.55 -30.60
N LYS A 290 4.29 -5.26 -31.25
CA LYS A 290 4.31 -5.52 -32.69
C LYS A 290 3.84 -6.94 -33.05
N SER A 291 3.60 -7.79 -32.06
CA SER A 291 3.26 -9.19 -32.27
C SER A 291 1.85 -9.33 -32.88
N PRO A 292 1.60 -10.40 -33.65
CA PRO A 292 0.26 -10.74 -34.13
C PRO A 292 -0.76 -10.85 -33.00
N TRP A 293 -0.32 -11.35 -31.84
CA TRP A 293 -1.16 -11.46 -30.65
C TRP A 293 -1.71 -10.11 -30.19
N TRP A 294 -0.89 -9.05 -30.19
CA TRP A 294 -1.35 -7.72 -29.78
C TRP A 294 -2.31 -7.10 -30.79
N THR A 295 -2.09 -7.35 -32.08
CA THR A 295 -3.03 -6.91 -33.12
C THR A 295 -4.35 -7.66 -33.02
N ASP A 296 -4.33 -8.97 -32.79
CA ASP A 296 -5.51 -9.81 -32.62
C ASP A 296 -6.29 -9.38 -31.36
N LEU A 297 -5.59 -9.09 -30.26
CA LEU A 297 -6.20 -8.57 -29.04
C LEU A 297 -6.93 -7.25 -29.30
N LYS A 298 -6.28 -6.29 -29.96
CA LYS A 298 -6.89 -5.00 -30.34
C LYS A 298 -8.12 -5.21 -31.21
N GLN A 299 -8.02 -6.08 -32.20
CA GLN A 299 -9.12 -6.39 -33.10
C GLN A 299 -10.29 -7.02 -32.32
N THR A 300 -10.03 -7.99 -31.45
CA THR A 300 -11.04 -8.63 -30.61
C THR A 300 -11.75 -7.63 -29.70
N PHE A 301 -11.00 -6.69 -29.10
CA PHE A 301 -11.59 -5.61 -28.29
C PHE A 301 -12.46 -4.69 -29.14
N GLU A 302 -12.03 -4.34 -30.35
CA GLU A 302 -12.80 -3.49 -31.24
C GLU A 302 -14.08 -4.19 -31.73
N GLU A 303 -14.01 -5.47 -32.07
CA GLU A 303 -15.16 -6.30 -32.42
C GLU A 303 -16.13 -6.42 -31.24
N THR A 304 -15.61 -6.69 -30.04
CA THR A 304 -16.40 -6.74 -28.80
C THR A 304 -17.07 -5.40 -28.51
N TRP A 305 -16.36 -4.29 -28.72
CA TRP A 305 -16.91 -2.94 -28.54
C TRP A 305 -18.00 -2.62 -29.56
N ARG A 306 -17.82 -3.01 -30.83
CA ARG A 306 -18.85 -2.88 -31.86
C ARG A 306 -20.06 -3.74 -31.52
N PHE A 307 -19.85 -4.98 -31.10
CA PHE A 307 -20.92 -5.87 -30.64
C PHE A 307 -21.70 -5.26 -29.47
N ALA A 308 -20.99 -4.74 -28.46
CA ALA A 308 -21.57 -4.05 -27.31
C ALA A 308 -22.43 -2.85 -27.68
N LYS A 309 -22.00 -2.06 -28.67
CA LYS A 309 -22.81 -0.93 -29.18
C LYS A 309 -24.11 -1.38 -29.85
N HIS A 310 -24.11 -2.51 -30.54
CA HIS A 310 -25.26 -2.98 -31.32
C HIS A 310 -26.25 -3.84 -30.51
N HIS A 311 -25.76 -4.71 -29.63
CA HIS A 311 -26.58 -5.70 -28.90
C HIS A 311 -26.77 -5.36 -27.42
N GLY A 312 -26.11 -4.31 -26.93
CA GLY A 312 -26.12 -3.91 -25.54
C GLY A 312 -25.14 -4.68 -24.67
N TRP A 313 -24.81 -4.10 -23.50
CA TRP A 313 -23.76 -4.61 -22.62
C TRP A 313 -24.12 -5.96 -21.97
N TYR A 314 -25.41 -6.23 -21.75
CA TYR A 314 -25.85 -7.49 -21.12
C TYR A 314 -25.60 -8.71 -22.01
N GLU A 315 -26.00 -8.67 -23.28
CA GLU A 315 -25.78 -9.78 -24.22
C GLU A 315 -24.30 -9.98 -24.54
N THR A 316 -23.53 -8.90 -24.57
CA THR A 316 -22.07 -8.95 -24.71
C THR A 316 -21.43 -9.65 -23.52
N TRP A 317 -21.82 -9.26 -22.31
CA TRP A 317 -21.33 -9.90 -21.08
C TRP A 317 -21.71 -11.38 -21.03
N LYS A 318 -22.92 -11.74 -21.45
CA LYS A 318 -23.38 -13.12 -21.54
C LYS A 318 -22.54 -13.93 -22.53
N GLN A 319 -22.28 -13.42 -23.74
CA GLN A 319 -21.41 -14.10 -24.71
C GLN A 319 -19.97 -14.24 -24.22
N ILE A 320 -19.41 -13.19 -23.59
CA ILE A 320 -18.07 -13.25 -23.01
C ILE A 320 -18.03 -14.35 -21.94
N ILE A 321 -18.99 -14.37 -21.02
CA ILE A 321 -19.09 -15.40 -19.98
C ILE A 321 -19.29 -16.80 -20.56
N ASP A 322 -20.10 -16.95 -21.61
CA ASP A 322 -20.32 -18.26 -22.25
C ASP A 322 -19.09 -18.74 -23.05
N SER A 323 -18.28 -17.81 -23.57
CA SER A 323 -17.05 -18.12 -24.31
C SER A 323 -15.87 -18.44 -23.40
N ILE A 324 -15.82 -17.84 -22.21
CA ILE A 324 -14.87 -18.19 -21.17
C ILE A 324 -15.42 -19.48 -20.56
N ASP A 325 -14.77 -20.62 -20.82
CA ASP A 325 -15.14 -21.92 -20.23
C ASP A 325 -14.93 -21.91 -18.69
N ILE A 326 -15.72 -21.14 -17.96
CA ILE A 326 -15.59 -20.86 -16.52
C ILE A 326 -15.75 -22.14 -15.71
N ASP A 327 -16.58 -23.06 -16.19
CA ASP A 327 -16.79 -24.37 -15.58
C ASP A 327 -15.71 -25.39 -15.99
N GLY A 328 -14.85 -25.08 -16.97
CA GLY A 328 -13.79 -25.95 -17.49
C GLY A 328 -14.29 -27.19 -18.23
N GLU A 329 -15.55 -27.17 -18.66
CA GLU A 329 -16.24 -28.32 -19.24
C GLU A 329 -15.68 -28.67 -20.63
N GLN A 330 -15.49 -27.65 -21.48
CA GLN A 330 -14.96 -27.84 -22.83
C GLN A 330 -13.53 -28.35 -22.79
N ASN A 331 -12.71 -27.81 -21.89
CA ASN A 331 -11.35 -28.29 -21.70
C ASN A 331 -11.32 -29.74 -21.19
N ALA A 332 -12.18 -30.10 -20.24
CA ALA A 332 -12.26 -31.45 -19.70
C ALA A 332 -12.66 -32.49 -20.77
N TYR A 333 -13.59 -32.15 -21.67
CA TYR A 333 -13.95 -33.04 -22.79
C TYR A 333 -12.77 -33.22 -23.77
N LYS A 334 -12.01 -32.18 -24.04
CA LYS A 334 -10.79 -32.24 -24.88
C LYS A 334 -9.71 -33.11 -24.26
N VAL A 335 -9.44 -32.97 -22.95
CA VAL A 335 -8.43 -33.78 -22.22
C VAL A 335 -8.77 -35.27 -22.28
N LEU A 336 -10.05 -35.63 -22.15
CA LEU A 336 -10.52 -37.02 -22.25
C LEU A 336 -10.71 -37.51 -23.70
N GLY A 337 -10.61 -36.63 -24.70
CA GLY A 337 -10.80 -36.95 -26.11
C GLY A 337 -12.22 -37.39 -26.46
N VAL A 338 -13.22 -36.91 -25.72
CA VAL A 338 -14.64 -37.27 -25.91
C VAL A 338 -15.47 -36.06 -26.35
N ASN A 339 -16.59 -36.30 -27.03
CA ASN A 339 -17.49 -35.23 -27.47
C ASN A 339 -18.32 -34.72 -26.26
N PRO A 340 -18.65 -33.41 -26.18
CA PRO A 340 -19.60 -32.90 -25.19
C PRO A 340 -20.94 -33.63 -25.11
N THR A 341 -21.40 -34.27 -26.20
CA THR A 341 -22.63 -35.07 -26.23
C THR A 341 -22.45 -36.52 -25.76
N SER A 342 -21.24 -36.93 -25.37
CA SER A 342 -20.94 -38.32 -25.00
C SER A 342 -21.68 -38.78 -23.73
N THR A 343 -22.08 -40.05 -23.74
CA THR A 343 -22.76 -40.69 -22.62
C THR A 343 -21.83 -40.88 -21.42
N GLN A 344 -22.39 -41.02 -20.21
CA GLN A 344 -21.56 -41.22 -19.00
C GLN A 344 -20.69 -42.48 -19.09
N SER A 345 -21.20 -43.55 -19.72
CA SER A 345 -20.46 -44.79 -19.95
C SER A 345 -19.26 -44.60 -20.88
N GLU A 346 -19.37 -43.78 -21.93
CA GLU A 346 -18.28 -43.42 -22.82
C GLU A 346 -17.18 -42.61 -22.11
N ILE A 347 -17.58 -41.62 -21.32
CA ILE A 347 -16.65 -40.78 -20.55
C ILE A 347 -15.87 -41.63 -19.54
N THR A 348 -16.56 -42.49 -18.78
CA THR A 348 -15.91 -43.41 -17.82
C THR A 348 -14.99 -44.41 -18.53
N ARG A 349 -15.34 -44.86 -19.75
CA ARG A 349 -14.50 -45.76 -20.54
C ARG A 349 -13.22 -45.06 -21.01
N ALA A 350 -13.34 -43.84 -21.55
CA ALA A 350 -12.20 -43.04 -21.99
C ALA A 350 -11.25 -42.71 -20.82
N TRP A 351 -11.82 -42.29 -19.69
CA TRP A 351 -11.07 -42.04 -18.45
C TRP A 351 -10.29 -43.28 -17.97
N ARG A 352 -10.92 -44.45 -17.93
CA ARG A 352 -10.25 -45.70 -17.53
C ARG A 352 -9.11 -46.06 -18.47
N LYS A 353 -9.32 -45.92 -19.79
CA LYS A 353 -8.30 -46.22 -20.80
C LYS A 353 -7.08 -45.30 -20.64
N LEU A 354 -7.30 -44.00 -20.57
CA LEU A 354 -6.23 -43.00 -20.43
C LEU A 354 -5.52 -43.12 -19.09
N SER A 355 -6.24 -43.38 -18.00
CA SER A 355 -5.66 -43.58 -16.66
C SER A 355 -4.74 -44.80 -16.60
N LEU A 356 -5.08 -45.88 -17.32
CA LEU A 356 -4.25 -47.08 -17.43
C LEU A 356 -3.01 -46.87 -18.31
N GLU A 357 -3.08 -45.96 -19.28
CA GLU A 357 -2.01 -45.64 -20.21
C GLU A 357 -0.96 -44.72 -19.57
N PHE A 358 -1.42 -43.69 -18.85
CA PHE A 358 -0.56 -42.70 -18.19
C PHE A 358 -0.28 -43.00 -16.70
N HIS A 359 -0.49 -44.24 -16.24
CA HIS A 359 -0.24 -44.59 -14.84
C HIS A 359 1.26 -44.48 -14.49
N PRO A 360 1.66 -43.77 -13.42
CA PRO A 360 3.07 -43.51 -13.09
C PRO A 360 3.89 -44.79 -12.88
N ASP A 361 3.28 -45.85 -12.36
CA ASP A 361 3.95 -47.15 -12.13
C ASP A 361 4.37 -47.88 -13.42
N LYS A 362 3.84 -47.50 -14.58
CA LYS A 362 4.21 -48.12 -15.86
C LYS A 362 5.45 -47.49 -16.50
N VAL A 363 5.92 -46.34 -16.01
CA VAL A 363 7.03 -45.60 -16.59
C VAL A 363 8.29 -45.77 -15.72
N LYS A 364 9.32 -46.40 -16.29
CA LYS A 364 10.59 -46.71 -15.58
C LYS A 364 11.61 -45.56 -15.58
N ASP A 365 11.46 -44.58 -16.48
CA ASP A 365 12.38 -43.45 -16.61
C ASP A 365 11.91 -42.27 -15.74
N VAL A 366 12.80 -41.76 -14.89
CA VAL A 366 12.53 -40.70 -13.90
C VAL A 366 12.08 -39.39 -14.54
N LYS A 367 12.59 -39.05 -15.75
CA LYS A 367 12.17 -37.82 -16.45
C LYS A 367 10.76 -37.95 -17.04
N LEU A 368 10.41 -39.12 -17.56
CA LEU A 368 9.09 -39.40 -18.13
C LEU A 368 8.03 -39.69 -17.05
N GLN A 369 8.46 -40.14 -15.87
CA GLN A 369 7.57 -40.41 -14.74
C GLN A 369 6.84 -39.14 -14.28
N ARG A 370 7.56 -38.00 -14.23
CA ARG A 370 6.96 -36.70 -13.88
C ARG A 370 5.91 -36.27 -14.90
N ALA A 371 6.21 -36.38 -16.19
CA ALA A 371 5.27 -36.04 -17.27
C ALA A 371 4.04 -36.97 -17.27
N ALA A 372 4.21 -38.26 -17.01
CA ALA A 372 3.12 -39.22 -16.87
C ALA A 372 2.24 -38.91 -15.64
N GLN A 373 2.85 -38.54 -14.51
CA GLN A 373 2.14 -38.13 -13.31
C GLN A 373 1.31 -36.86 -13.53
N GLU A 374 1.88 -35.84 -14.18
CA GLU A 374 1.16 -34.60 -14.53
C GLU A 374 -0.03 -34.89 -15.45
N LYS A 375 0.17 -35.71 -16.49
CA LYS A 375 -0.92 -36.14 -17.39
C LYS A 375 -2.00 -36.95 -16.69
N PHE A 376 -1.61 -37.87 -15.80
CA PHE A 376 -2.55 -38.66 -15.02
C PHE A 376 -3.43 -37.78 -14.13
N MET A 377 -2.84 -36.78 -13.46
CA MET A 377 -3.58 -35.82 -12.65
C MET A 377 -4.55 -34.99 -13.49
N GLU A 378 -4.12 -34.52 -14.67
CA GLU A 378 -4.96 -33.79 -15.62
C GLU A 378 -6.20 -34.61 -16.06
N ILE A 379 -6.00 -35.90 -16.35
CA ILE A 379 -7.07 -36.85 -16.72
C ILE A 379 -8.08 -37.06 -15.58
N GLN A 380 -7.59 -37.20 -14.33
CA GLN A 380 -8.47 -37.33 -13.16
C GLN A 380 -9.31 -36.07 -12.96
N GLN A 381 -8.68 -34.89 -13.01
CA GLN A 381 -9.36 -33.60 -12.86
C GLN A 381 -10.42 -33.39 -13.94
N ALA A 382 -10.12 -33.71 -15.20
CA ALA A 382 -11.08 -33.61 -16.30
C ALA A 382 -12.33 -34.48 -16.06
N TYR A 383 -12.15 -35.72 -15.61
CA TYR A 383 -13.28 -36.62 -15.28
C TYR A 383 -14.13 -36.09 -14.11
N GLU A 384 -13.49 -35.58 -13.06
CA GLU A 384 -14.17 -35.00 -11.90
C GLU A 384 -15.01 -33.77 -12.27
N VAL A 385 -14.45 -32.87 -13.09
CA VAL A 385 -15.14 -31.66 -13.57
C VAL A 385 -16.41 -32.05 -14.34
N ILE A 386 -16.30 -32.96 -15.33
CA ILE A 386 -17.46 -33.42 -16.10
C ILE A 386 -18.50 -34.11 -15.22
N SER A 387 -18.05 -34.97 -14.29
CA SER A 387 -18.94 -35.70 -13.37
C SER A 387 -19.71 -34.74 -12.45
N LYS A 388 -19.02 -33.73 -11.90
CA LYS A 388 -19.61 -32.70 -11.03
C LYS A 388 -20.62 -31.85 -11.80
N ILE A 389 -20.31 -31.44 -13.03
CA ILE A 389 -21.22 -30.65 -13.88
C ILE A 389 -22.47 -31.45 -14.23
N LYS A 390 -22.32 -32.72 -14.69
CA LYS A 390 -23.47 -33.58 -14.99
C LYS A 390 -24.34 -33.87 -13.77
N SER A 391 -23.74 -34.08 -12.60
CA SER A 391 -24.47 -34.25 -11.33
C SER A 391 -25.25 -32.98 -10.93
N LYS A 392 -24.63 -31.80 -11.06
CA LYS A 392 -25.26 -30.50 -10.80
C LYS A 392 -26.42 -30.22 -11.77
N ARG A 393 -26.27 -30.57 -13.05
CA ARG A 393 -27.36 -30.47 -14.05
C ARG A 393 -28.51 -31.42 -13.74
N ARG A 394 -28.22 -32.68 -13.39
CA ARG A 394 -29.24 -33.67 -13.02
C ARG A 394 -30.03 -33.24 -11.77
N SER A 395 -29.38 -32.63 -10.78
CA SER A 395 -30.06 -32.15 -9.57
C SER A 395 -30.90 -30.89 -9.80
N ARG A 396 -30.51 -29.99 -10.73
CA ARG A 396 -31.36 -28.87 -11.18
C ARG A 396 -32.60 -29.34 -11.93
N ASN A 397 -32.46 -30.21 -12.93
CA ASN A 397 -33.61 -30.70 -13.71
C ASN A 397 -34.65 -31.43 -12.83
N LYS A 398 -34.21 -32.08 -11.75
CA LYS A 398 -35.11 -32.73 -10.77
C LYS A 398 -35.90 -31.71 -9.92
N LYS A 399 -35.35 -30.52 -9.68
CA LYS A 399 -36.04 -29.46 -8.92
C LYS A 399 -37.08 -28.74 -9.78
N ASP A 400 -36.73 -28.38 -11.01
CA ASP A 400 -37.66 -27.67 -11.92
C ASP A 400 -38.89 -28.54 -12.26
N GLY A 401 -38.69 -29.83 -12.58
CA GLY A 401 -39.81 -30.74 -12.82
C GLY A 401 -40.72 -30.95 -11.61
N SER A 402 -40.21 -30.79 -10.38
CA SER A 402 -41.03 -30.85 -9.15
C SER A 402 -41.74 -29.53 -8.81
N GLN A 403 -41.34 -28.43 -9.45
CA GLN A 403 -41.95 -27.11 -9.32
C GLN A 403 -43.06 -26.93 -10.36
N ASP A 404 -42.87 -27.41 -11.59
CA ASP A 404 -43.90 -27.38 -12.63
C ASP A 404 -45.09 -28.29 -12.26
N GLU A 405 -44.84 -29.47 -11.70
CA GLU A 405 -45.88 -30.40 -11.21
C GLU A 405 -46.70 -29.83 -10.01
N LYS A 406 -46.19 -28.78 -9.34
CA LYS A 406 -46.90 -28.07 -8.26
C LYS A 406 -47.66 -26.83 -8.73
N ILE A 407 -47.46 -26.40 -9.97
CA ILE A 407 -48.14 -25.22 -10.56
C ILE A 407 -49.34 -25.66 -11.41
N GLU A 408 -49.37 -26.92 -11.87
CA GLU A 408 -50.49 -27.51 -12.62
C GLU A 408 -51.57 -28.19 -11.73
N LEU A 409 -51.42 -28.16 -10.40
CA LEU A 409 -52.41 -28.58 -9.39
C LEU A 409 -52.94 -27.37 -8.62
#